data_AF-J3Z1U0-F1
#
_entry.id   AF-J3Z1U0-F1
#
_cell.length_a   1.000
_cell.length_b   1.000
_cell.length_c   1.000
_cell.angle_alpha   90.00
_cell.angle_beta   90.00
_cell.angle_gamma   90.00
#
_symmetry.space_group_name_H-M   'P 1'
#
loop_
_entity.id
_entity.type
_entity.pdbx_description
1 polymer ?
#
loop_
_entity_poly.entity_id
_entity_poly.type
_entity_poly.pdbx_seq_one_letter_code
_entity_poly.pdbx_strand_id
1 'polypeptide(L)'
;MNILNIIIIGAGHAGIEAAIAASKICNKIKIITSNLENLGIMSCNPSIGGIGKCHLVKELELLGGIMAEASDYSRIHSKLLNYKKGESVHSLRYQIDRILYKNYVLKILYLKKNIIIEQNDIIKIIRFKKKILIFNKLKFFDISKIIIVCTGTFINSKIYIGKNIKILNKKKESISYSFKKINLFISKLKTGTPPRLDLNYLNYKKLSVQYSDYTFSYTKNFNFNNNIKCFITNTDNNVNNFIKKKIKYSALYNEKFISIGPRYCPSIEDKVFKFPNNKNHQIFLEPESYLSKEIYINGLSNSLSANIQKKLIKKILGIKQSYIIRYAYNIQYDYIDPRCLKKSLNIKFANNIFLAGQINGTTGYEEAASQGVVVGINSARKILNLPLWKPKKWNSYIGVLINDLTFYGVQEPYRIFTSKSDNRLFLRFDNTMLRLINISYYLGTLNTVKYNYYNSLVFKFYKSLINIRKIKLFDNFYVFKIIIIMSKYYGYIKKKIFK
;
A
#
# COMPACT_ATOMS: atom_id res chain seq x y z
N MET A 1 -15.24 -26.05 -19.81
CA MET A 1 -15.66 -24.80 -19.15
C MET A 1 -15.36 -24.92 -17.65
N ASN A 2 -14.34 -24.23 -17.14
CA ASN A 2 -13.96 -24.39 -15.73
C ASN A 2 -14.77 -23.42 -14.85
N ILE A 3 -15.67 -23.95 -14.02
CA ILE A 3 -16.35 -23.17 -12.98
C ILE A 3 -15.32 -22.82 -11.90
N LEU A 4 -15.01 -21.53 -11.78
CA LEU A 4 -14.05 -21.02 -10.81
C LEU A 4 -14.76 -20.64 -9.51
N ASN A 5 -14.05 -20.76 -8.39
CA ASN A 5 -14.59 -20.31 -7.10
C ASN A 5 -14.47 -18.80 -6.97
N ILE A 6 -13.28 -18.26 -7.26
CA ILE A 6 -12.97 -16.84 -7.09
C ILE A 6 -12.26 -16.32 -8.34
N ILE A 7 -12.74 -15.21 -8.88
CA ILE A 7 -12.04 -14.45 -9.93
C ILE A 7 -11.61 -13.09 -9.37
N ILE A 8 -10.33 -12.77 -9.52
CA ILE A 8 -9.71 -11.53 -9.06
C ILE A 8 -9.36 -10.69 -10.29
N ILE A 9 -9.94 -9.49 -10.37
CA ILE A 9 -9.76 -8.58 -11.49
C ILE A 9 -8.72 -7.54 -11.09
N GLY A 10 -7.52 -7.67 -11.66
CA GLY A 10 -6.37 -6.82 -11.39
C GLY A 10 -5.34 -7.50 -10.47
N ALA A 11 -4.08 -7.45 -10.89
CA ALA A 11 -2.95 -8.08 -10.19
C ALA A 11 -1.99 -7.06 -9.55
N GLY A 12 -2.54 -5.97 -9.01
CA GLY A 12 -1.81 -5.05 -8.13
C GLY A 12 -1.68 -5.60 -6.71
N HIS A 13 -1.13 -4.79 -5.79
CA HIS A 13 -0.92 -5.17 -4.38
C HIS A 13 -2.14 -5.80 -3.70
N ALA A 14 -3.34 -5.22 -3.90
CA ALA A 14 -4.58 -5.78 -3.36
C ALA A 14 -4.93 -7.16 -3.97
N GLY A 15 -4.84 -7.29 -5.30
CA GLY A 15 -5.22 -8.52 -6.00
C GLY A 15 -4.27 -9.68 -5.70
N ILE A 16 -2.97 -9.39 -5.62
CA ILE A 16 -1.93 -10.37 -5.26
C ILE A 16 -2.18 -10.92 -3.86
N GLU A 17 -2.35 -10.04 -2.88
CA GLU A 17 -2.58 -10.45 -1.50
C GLU A 17 -3.93 -11.16 -1.32
N ALA A 18 -4.96 -10.74 -2.07
CA ALA A 18 -6.24 -11.45 -2.10
C ALA A 18 -6.10 -12.88 -2.63
N ALA A 19 -5.35 -13.06 -3.72
CA ALA A 19 -5.12 -14.36 -4.32
C ALA A 19 -4.35 -15.28 -3.37
N ILE A 20 -3.30 -14.77 -2.75
CA ILE A 20 -2.45 -15.55 -1.85
C ILE A 20 -3.20 -15.92 -0.58
N ALA A 21 -3.90 -14.98 0.05
CA ALA A 21 -4.70 -15.27 1.23
C ALA A 21 -5.82 -16.28 0.93
N ALA A 22 -6.53 -16.12 -0.20
CA ALA A 22 -7.56 -17.07 -0.61
C ALA A 22 -6.99 -18.47 -0.91
N SER A 23 -5.81 -18.55 -1.53
CA SER A 23 -5.16 -19.82 -1.92
C SER A 23 -4.76 -20.70 -0.74
N LYS A 24 -4.70 -20.14 0.46
CA LYS A 24 -4.42 -20.89 1.69
C LYS A 24 -5.66 -21.56 2.27
N ILE A 25 -6.84 -21.05 1.92
CA ILE A 25 -8.12 -21.47 2.50
C ILE A 25 -8.95 -22.29 1.48
N CYS A 26 -8.89 -21.95 0.19
CA CYS A 26 -9.67 -22.61 -0.86
C CYS A 26 -8.88 -22.76 -2.18
N ASN A 27 -9.47 -23.49 -3.13
CA ASN A 27 -8.89 -23.76 -4.46
C ASN A 27 -9.70 -23.08 -5.59
N LYS A 28 -9.22 -23.22 -6.84
CA LYS A 28 -9.85 -22.69 -8.07
C LYS A 28 -9.95 -21.16 -8.08
N ILE A 29 -8.81 -20.51 -7.89
CA ILE A 29 -8.66 -19.05 -7.89
C ILE A 29 -8.04 -18.64 -9.22
N LYS A 30 -8.57 -17.60 -9.85
CA LYS A 30 -8.02 -17.02 -11.08
C LYS A 30 -7.79 -15.53 -10.92
N ILE A 31 -6.60 -15.07 -11.27
CA ILE A 31 -6.25 -13.65 -11.41
C ILE A 31 -6.33 -13.31 -12.90
N ILE A 32 -7.06 -12.24 -13.23
CA ILE A 32 -7.10 -11.68 -14.58
C ILE A 32 -6.48 -10.29 -14.54
N THR A 33 -5.45 -10.06 -15.34
CA THR A 33 -4.75 -8.78 -15.44
C THR A 33 -4.62 -8.32 -16.88
N SER A 34 -4.60 -7.02 -17.14
CA SER A 34 -4.42 -6.50 -18.51
C SER A 34 -2.99 -6.66 -19.02
N ASN A 35 -2.00 -6.76 -18.13
CA ASN A 35 -0.60 -6.98 -18.47
C ASN A 35 0.07 -7.82 -17.37
N LEU A 36 0.69 -8.94 -17.76
CA LEU A 36 1.42 -9.85 -16.87
C LEU A 36 2.72 -9.26 -16.35
N GLU A 37 3.38 -8.42 -17.15
CA GLU A 37 4.60 -7.73 -16.75
C GLU A 37 4.35 -6.75 -15.59
N ASN A 38 3.09 -6.35 -15.37
CA ASN A 38 2.71 -5.40 -14.34
C ASN A 38 2.39 -6.03 -12.98
N LEU A 39 2.48 -7.35 -12.85
CA LEU A 39 2.29 -8.03 -11.56
C LEU A 39 3.29 -7.52 -10.53
N GLY A 40 2.79 -7.06 -9.39
CA GLY A 40 3.63 -6.66 -8.25
C GLY A 40 4.44 -5.38 -8.47
N ILE A 41 4.16 -4.59 -9.52
CA ILE A 41 4.87 -3.34 -9.77
C ILE A 41 4.56 -2.28 -8.69
N MET A 42 5.62 -1.64 -8.20
CA MET A 42 5.55 -0.41 -7.41
C MET A 42 5.54 0.82 -8.33
N SER A 43 4.37 1.45 -8.48
CA SER A 43 4.14 2.52 -9.48
C SER A 43 4.52 3.95 -9.05
N CYS A 44 4.83 4.15 -7.77
CA CYS A 44 4.93 5.46 -7.12
C CYS A 44 6.22 5.55 -6.31
N ASN A 45 6.19 5.42 -4.99
CA ASN A 45 7.40 5.51 -4.16
C ASN A 45 8.09 4.13 -4.07
N PRO A 46 9.41 3.99 -4.29
CA PRO A 46 10.16 2.75 -4.06
C PRO A 46 10.35 2.40 -2.57
N SER A 47 9.29 2.42 -1.76
CA SER A 47 9.36 2.10 -0.34
C SER A 47 8.15 1.33 0.18
N ILE A 48 8.36 0.59 1.26
CA ILE A 48 7.33 -0.10 2.03
C ILE A 48 7.46 0.27 3.51
N GLY A 49 6.34 0.56 4.15
CA GLY A 49 6.25 0.95 5.55
C GLY A 49 6.25 2.46 5.74
N GLY A 50 6.79 2.90 6.87
CA GLY A 50 6.65 4.26 7.37
C GLY A 50 5.46 4.41 8.33
N ILE A 51 5.16 5.66 8.69
CA ILE A 51 4.17 5.98 9.74
C ILE A 51 2.82 5.36 9.40
N GLY A 52 2.27 4.57 10.33
CA GLY A 52 1.03 3.80 10.16
C GLY A 52 1.17 2.59 9.23
N LYS A 53 1.79 2.76 8.05
CA LYS A 53 2.01 1.71 7.04
C LYS A 53 2.81 0.52 7.55
N CYS A 54 3.83 0.74 8.37
CA CYS A 54 4.60 -0.33 9.01
C CYS A 54 3.72 -1.32 9.78
N HIS A 55 2.71 -0.81 10.49
CA HIS A 55 1.77 -1.63 11.24
C HIS A 55 0.96 -2.52 10.32
N LEU A 56 0.46 -1.96 9.21
CA LEU A 56 -0.26 -2.75 8.18
C LEU A 56 0.63 -3.86 7.60
N VAL A 57 1.89 -3.56 7.26
CA VAL A 57 2.85 -4.55 6.73
C VAL A 57 3.08 -5.69 7.73
N LYS A 58 3.25 -5.35 9.01
CA LYS A 58 3.47 -6.36 10.05
C LYS A 58 2.20 -7.17 10.38
N GLU A 59 1.02 -6.57 10.26
CA GLU A 59 -0.25 -7.30 10.40
C GLU A 59 -0.50 -8.24 9.22
N LEU A 60 -0.15 -7.82 8.00
CA LEU A 60 -0.21 -8.64 6.79
C LEU A 60 0.61 -9.92 6.92
N GLU A 61 1.83 -9.82 7.47
CA GLU A 61 2.70 -10.96 7.73
C GLU A 61 1.98 -12.09 8.47
N LEU A 62 1.39 -11.77 9.63
CA LEU A 62 0.71 -12.76 10.46
C LEU A 62 -0.58 -13.26 9.83
N LEU A 63 -1.29 -12.42 9.07
CA LEU A 63 -2.51 -12.80 8.38
C LEU A 63 -2.23 -13.61 7.10
N GLY A 64 -0.96 -13.92 6.82
CA GLY A 64 -0.58 -14.75 5.71
C GLY A 64 -0.45 -14.00 4.38
N GLY A 65 -0.27 -12.69 4.41
CA GLY A 65 0.17 -11.93 3.25
C GLY A 65 1.65 -12.15 2.94
N ILE A 66 2.12 -11.57 1.82
CA ILE A 66 3.51 -11.73 1.36
C ILE A 66 4.30 -10.43 1.31
N MET A 67 3.64 -9.27 1.39
CA MET A 67 4.27 -7.97 1.30
C MET A 67 5.44 -7.81 2.27
N ALA A 68 5.30 -8.31 3.50
CA ALA A 68 6.37 -8.27 4.49
C ALA A 68 7.61 -9.06 4.06
N GLU A 69 7.42 -10.30 3.59
CA GLU A 69 8.52 -11.18 3.15
C GLU A 69 9.16 -10.68 1.86
N ALA A 70 8.35 -10.22 0.91
CA ALA A 70 8.82 -9.58 -0.31
C ALA A 70 9.64 -8.32 0.01
N SER A 71 9.22 -7.53 0.99
CA SER A 71 9.92 -6.31 1.40
C SER A 71 11.24 -6.60 2.11
N ASP A 72 11.32 -7.64 2.93
CA ASP A 72 12.59 -8.05 3.53
C ASP A 72 13.58 -8.56 2.47
N TYR A 73 13.08 -9.30 1.47
CA TYR A 73 13.90 -9.83 0.39
C TYR A 73 14.47 -8.74 -0.52
N SER A 74 13.71 -7.68 -0.79
CA SER A 74 14.09 -6.61 -1.72
C SER A 74 14.54 -5.32 -1.01
N ARG A 75 14.77 -5.37 0.30
CA ARG A 75 15.24 -4.22 1.07
C ARG A 75 16.65 -3.83 0.65
N ILE A 76 16.85 -2.54 0.37
CA ILE A 76 18.17 -1.98 0.02
C ILE A 76 18.64 -0.87 0.98
N HIS A 77 17.70 -0.27 1.70
CA HIS A 77 17.95 0.70 2.77
C HIS A 77 16.81 0.67 3.78
N SER A 78 17.10 1.00 5.04
CA SER A 78 16.13 0.90 6.14
C SER A 78 16.28 2.01 7.16
N LYS A 79 15.14 2.55 7.59
CA LYS A 79 15.04 3.54 8.67
C LYS A 79 14.03 3.13 9.72
N LEU A 80 14.36 3.42 10.98
CA LEU A 80 13.38 3.45 12.06
C LEU A 80 12.89 4.89 12.29
N LEU A 81 11.67 5.19 11.82
CA LEU A 81 11.06 6.51 11.99
C LEU A 81 10.60 6.71 13.43
N ASN A 82 10.61 7.98 13.87
CA ASN A 82 10.22 8.40 15.23
C ASN A 82 11.03 7.74 16.36
N TYR A 83 12.28 7.34 16.11
CA TYR A 83 13.13 6.68 17.10
C TYR A 83 13.16 7.39 18.47
N LYS A 84 13.33 8.72 18.47
CA LYS A 84 13.39 9.54 19.69
C LYS A 84 12.04 9.72 20.43
N LYS A 85 10.91 9.31 19.85
CA LYS A 85 9.55 9.55 20.40
C LYS A 85 8.96 8.36 21.15
N GLY A 86 9.76 7.32 21.39
CA GLY A 86 9.35 6.09 22.07
C GLY A 86 8.77 5.02 21.14
N GLU A 87 8.91 3.78 21.59
CA GLU A 87 8.63 2.54 20.85
C GLU A 87 7.18 2.41 20.41
N SER A 88 6.24 3.06 21.12
CA SER A 88 4.83 3.08 20.76
C SER A 88 4.50 3.80 19.45
N VAL A 89 5.39 4.64 18.95
CA VAL A 89 5.21 5.39 17.69
C VAL A 89 6.31 5.12 16.67
N HIS A 90 7.21 4.18 16.97
CA HIS A 90 8.23 3.70 16.05
C HIS A 90 7.58 3.13 14.79
N SER A 91 8.22 3.31 13.64
CA SER A 91 7.73 2.74 12.38
C SER A 91 8.89 2.42 11.45
N LEU A 92 8.96 1.17 11.02
CA LEU A 92 9.95 0.72 10.03
C LEU A 92 9.58 1.24 8.65
N ARG A 93 10.56 1.81 7.95
CA ARG A 93 10.44 2.18 6.54
C ARG A 93 11.60 1.56 5.79
N TYR A 94 11.30 0.76 4.78
CA TYR A 94 12.31 0.23 3.87
C TYR A 94 12.26 0.95 2.55
N GLN A 95 13.43 1.25 2.03
CA GLN A 95 13.63 1.44 0.61
C GLN A 95 13.71 0.06 -0.06
N ILE A 96 13.02 -0.07 -1.18
CA ILE A 96 12.83 -1.34 -1.87
C ILE A 96 13.43 -1.28 -3.27
N ASP A 97 14.24 -2.28 -3.61
CA ASP A 97 14.55 -2.60 -4.99
C ASP A 97 13.28 -3.11 -5.69
N ARG A 98 12.78 -2.33 -6.64
CA ARG A 98 11.53 -2.65 -7.35
C ARG A 98 11.58 -3.92 -8.16
N ILE A 99 12.73 -4.22 -8.75
CA ILE A 99 12.91 -5.39 -9.62
C ILE A 99 12.93 -6.64 -8.74
N LEU A 100 13.71 -6.63 -7.66
CA LEU A 100 13.73 -7.73 -6.70
C LEU A 100 12.36 -7.95 -6.04
N TYR A 101 11.65 -6.89 -5.66
CA TYR A 101 10.31 -7.01 -5.08
C TYR A 101 9.33 -7.67 -6.06
N LYS A 102 9.28 -7.16 -7.29
CA LYS A 102 8.44 -7.71 -8.37
C LYS A 102 8.77 -9.18 -8.61
N ASN A 103 10.05 -9.50 -8.77
CA ASN A 103 10.50 -10.87 -9.07
C ASN A 103 10.18 -11.83 -7.93
N TYR A 104 10.32 -11.39 -6.68
CA TYR A 104 9.94 -12.19 -5.52
C TYR A 104 8.43 -12.48 -5.50
N VAL A 105 7.59 -11.46 -5.73
CA VAL A 105 6.14 -11.61 -5.81
C VAL A 105 5.76 -12.59 -6.93
N LEU A 106 6.36 -12.46 -8.12
CA LEU A 106 6.14 -13.38 -9.25
C LEU A 106 6.51 -14.82 -8.89
N LYS A 107 7.70 -15.03 -8.29
CA LYS A 107 8.15 -16.34 -7.83
C LYS A 107 7.10 -16.99 -6.92
N ILE A 108 6.58 -16.26 -5.94
CA ILE A 108 5.59 -16.80 -5.00
C ILE A 108 4.26 -17.13 -5.70
N LEU A 109 3.80 -16.29 -6.63
CA LEU A 109 2.57 -16.53 -7.37
C LEU A 109 2.68 -17.77 -8.26
N TYR A 110 3.77 -17.95 -8.99
CA TYR A 110 3.96 -19.10 -9.88
C TYR A 110 4.17 -20.42 -9.14
N LEU A 111 4.70 -20.40 -7.91
CA LEU A 111 4.79 -21.60 -7.07
C LEU A 111 3.42 -22.09 -6.56
N LYS A 112 2.36 -21.26 -6.64
CA LYS A 112 1.01 -21.59 -6.16
C LYS A 112 0.18 -22.22 -7.28
N LYS A 113 0.24 -23.56 -7.38
CA LYS A 113 -0.51 -24.36 -8.37
C LYS A 113 -2.03 -24.13 -8.39
N ASN A 114 -2.63 -23.66 -7.30
CA ASN A 114 -4.07 -23.40 -7.20
C ASN A 114 -4.47 -21.97 -7.61
N ILE A 115 -3.52 -21.13 -8.05
CA ILE A 115 -3.75 -19.81 -8.62
C ILE A 115 -3.47 -19.87 -10.11
N ILE A 116 -4.51 -19.62 -10.91
CA ILE A 116 -4.41 -19.45 -12.36
C ILE A 116 -4.21 -17.96 -12.64
N ILE A 117 -3.31 -17.61 -13.56
CA ILE A 117 -3.06 -16.23 -13.96
C ILE A 117 -3.33 -16.10 -15.46
N GLU A 118 -4.19 -15.16 -15.84
CA GLU A 118 -4.52 -14.88 -17.23
C GLU A 118 -4.27 -13.41 -17.56
N GLN A 119 -3.67 -13.17 -18.74
CA GLN A 119 -3.65 -11.85 -19.33
C GLN A 119 -4.93 -11.60 -20.11
N ASN A 120 -5.81 -10.73 -19.62
CA ASN A 120 -6.96 -10.28 -20.37
C ASN A 120 -7.53 -8.95 -19.85
N ASP A 121 -8.33 -8.33 -20.71
CA ASP A 121 -9.10 -7.14 -20.39
C ASP A 121 -10.54 -7.51 -20.08
N ILE A 122 -11.02 -7.21 -18.87
CA ILE A 122 -12.43 -7.37 -18.53
C ILE A 122 -13.24 -6.16 -18.99
N ILE A 123 -14.30 -6.43 -19.76
CA ILE A 123 -15.16 -5.40 -20.35
C ILE A 123 -16.53 -5.33 -19.69
N LYS A 124 -17.07 -6.46 -19.20
CA LYS A 124 -18.43 -6.56 -18.68
C LYS A 124 -18.55 -7.61 -17.59
N ILE A 125 -19.23 -7.26 -16.51
CA ILE A 125 -19.68 -8.19 -15.46
C ILE A 125 -21.20 -8.27 -15.49
N ILE A 126 -21.74 -9.48 -15.47
CA ILE A 126 -23.18 -9.74 -15.33
C ILE A 126 -23.39 -10.65 -14.12
N ARG A 127 -24.27 -10.25 -13.21
CA ARG A 127 -24.71 -11.09 -12.09
C ARG A 127 -25.97 -11.84 -12.49
N PHE A 128 -25.93 -13.17 -12.43
CA PHE A 128 -27.08 -14.02 -12.75
C PHE A 128 -27.33 -15.02 -11.60
N LYS A 129 -28.41 -14.80 -10.84
CA LYS A 129 -28.73 -15.56 -9.61
C LYS A 129 -27.53 -15.60 -8.64
N LYS A 130 -26.98 -16.80 -8.38
CA LYS A 130 -25.82 -17.06 -7.51
C LYS A 130 -24.47 -17.05 -8.24
N LYS A 131 -24.46 -16.90 -9.57
CA LYS A 131 -23.26 -16.93 -10.41
C LYS A 131 -22.96 -15.54 -10.99
N ILE A 132 -21.70 -15.32 -11.33
CA ILE A 132 -21.21 -14.10 -11.94
C ILE A 132 -20.51 -14.49 -13.24
N LEU A 133 -20.96 -13.88 -14.33
CA LEU A 133 -20.38 -14.00 -15.67
C LEU A 133 -19.43 -12.82 -15.88
N ILE A 134 -18.20 -13.11 -16.25
CA ILE A 134 -17.16 -12.09 -16.49
C ILE A 134 -16.71 -12.22 -17.94
N PHE A 135 -17.02 -11.20 -18.74
CA PHE A 135 -16.68 -11.16 -20.16
C PHE A 135 -15.36 -10.43 -20.36
N ASN A 136 -14.48 -11.06 -21.13
CA ASN A 136 -13.22 -10.48 -21.55
C ASN A 136 -13.37 -9.79 -22.92
N LYS A 137 -12.33 -9.06 -23.33
CA LYS A 137 -12.31 -8.29 -24.59
C LYS A 137 -12.41 -9.18 -25.84
N LEU A 138 -12.04 -10.45 -25.72
CA LEU A 138 -12.18 -11.46 -26.77
C LEU A 138 -13.60 -12.05 -26.84
N LYS A 139 -14.55 -11.52 -26.06
CA LYS A 139 -15.94 -11.98 -25.94
C LYS A 139 -16.10 -13.39 -25.36
N PHE A 140 -15.04 -14.02 -24.86
CA PHE A 140 -15.15 -15.19 -24.00
C PHE A 140 -15.63 -14.76 -22.61
N PHE A 141 -16.22 -15.71 -21.88
CA PHE A 141 -16.64 -15.47 -20.52
C PHE A 141 -16.21 -16.58 -19.56
N ASP A 142 -15.83 -16.16 -18.35
CA ASP A 142 -15.67 -17.05 -17.21
C ASP A 142 -16.90 -17.02 -16.31
N ILE A 143 -17.13 -18.14 -15.61
CA ILE A 143 -18.16 -18.25 -14.57
C ILE A 143 -17.47 -18.33 -13.21
N SER A 144 -17.88 -17.46 -12.29
CA SER A 144 -17.43 -17.48 -10.91
C SER A 144 -18.57 -17.41 -9.90
N LYS A 145 -18.32 -17.95 -8.69
CA LYS A 145 -19.20 -17.76 -7.54
C LYS A 145 -18.97 -16.38 -6.88
N ILE A 146 -17.73 -15.91 -6.88
CA ILE A 146 -17.30 -14.67 -6.21
C ILE A 146 -16.31 -13.90 -7.09
N ILE A 147 -16.45 -12.58 -7.14
CA ILE A 147 -15.44 -11.71 -7.76
C ILE A 147 -14.82 -10.77 -6.74
N ILE A 148 -13.52 -10.50 -6.94
CA ILE A 148 -12.78 -9.47 -6.22
C ILE A 148 -12.29 -8.45 -7.24
N VAL A 149 -12.63 -7.18 -7.07
CA VAL A 149 -12.25 -6.10 -7.98
C VAL A 149 -11.10 -5.30 -7.36
N CYS A 150 -9.93 -5.38 -7.99
CA CYS A 150 -8.65 -4.80 -7.55
C CYS A 150 -8.01 -3.98 -8.68
N THR A 151 -8.80 -3.15 -9.36
CA THR A 151 -8.40 -2.46 -10.61
C THR A 151 -7.44 -1.29 -10.43
N GLY A 152 -6.95 -1.03 -9.23
CA GLY A 152 -5.98 0.02 -8.96
C GLY A 152 -6.42 1.39 -9.51
N THR A 153 -5.51 2.09 -10.18
CA THR A 153 -5.74 3.40 -10.81
C THR A 153 -6.09 3.29 -12.30
N PHE A 154 -6.55 2.14 -12.79
CA PHE A 154 -6.69 1.89 -14.23
C PHE A 154 -8.08 2.21 -14.79
N ILE A 155 -9.14 2.22 -13.96
CA ILE A 155 -10.49 2.48 -14.42
C ILE A 155 -10.62 3.95 -14.87
N ASN A 156 -11.03 4.15 -16.13
CA ASN A 156 -11.26 5.46 -16.76
C ASN A 156 -10.14 6.48 -16.50
N SER A 157 -8.90 5.98 -16.47
CA SER A 157 -7.77 6.73 -15.94
C SER A 157 -7.15 7.68 -16.96
N LYS A 158 -6.81 8.88 -16.51
CA LYS A 158 -6.17 9.94 -17.29
C LYS A 158 -4.90 10.43 -16.61
N ILE A 159 -3.81 10.49 -17.36
CA ILE A 159 -2.54 11.09 -16.95
C ILE A 159 -2.49 12.54 -17.41
N TYR A 160 -1.99 13.42 -16.55
CA TYR A 160 -1.89 14.85 -16.78
C TYR A 160 -0.47 15.36 -16.55
N ILE A 161 0.07 16.02 -17.56
CA ILE A 161 1.36 16.71 -17.55
C ILE A 161 1.15 18.11 -18.15
N GLY A 162 0.94 19.10 -17.30
CA GLY A 162 0.47 20.42 -17.69
C GLY A 162 -0.87 20.36 -18.43
N LYS A 163 -0.92 20.87 -19.66
CA LYS A 163 -2.11 20.81 -20.52
C LYS A 163 -2.26 19.47 -21.26
N ASN A 164 -1.21 18.64 -21.29
CA ASN A 164 -1.24 17.38 -22.03
C ASN A 164 -1.97 16.31 -21.23
N ILE A 165 -2.98 15.70 -21.84
CA ILE A 165 -3.80 14.65 -21.25
C ILE A 165 -3.57 13.35 -22.03
N LYS A 166 -3.07 12.32 -21.36
CA LYS A 166 -2.95 10.97 -21.92
C LYS A 166 -3.99 10.05 -21.28
N ILE A 167 -4.86 9.46 -22.09
CA ILE A 167 -5.83 8.46 -21.64
C ILE A 167 -5.13 7.09 -21.67
N LEU A 168 -4.95 6.46 -20.50
CA LEU A 168 -4.24 5.18 -20.40
C LEU A 168 -5.04 3.99 -20.92
N ASN A 169 -6.36 4.05 -20.75
CA ASN A 169 -7.29 2.99 -21.14
C ASN A 169 -8.41 3.57 -21.99
N LYS A 170 -8.10 3.90 -23.24
CA LYS A 170 -9.07 4.43 -24.23
C LYS A 170 -10.01 3.31 -24.67
N LYS A 171 -10.81 2.78 -23.76
CA LYS A 171 -11.73 1.64 -24.01
C LYS A 171 -13.14 2.18 -24.27
N LYS A 172 -13.75 1.76 -25.39
CA LYS A 172 -15.16 2.02 -25.71
C LYS A 172 -16.09 1.36 -24.68
N GLU A 173 -15.67 0.22 -24.12
CA GLU A 173 -16.35 -0.53 -23.07
C GLU A 173 -15.48 -0.63 -21.82
N SER A 174 -16.02 -0.22 -20.68
CA SER A 174 -15.34 -0.19 -19.39
C SER A 174 -16.18 -0.89 -18.32
N ILE A 175 -15.51 -1.60 -17.42
CA ILE A 175 -16.14 -2.24 -16.27
C ILE A 175 -16.91 -1.25 -15.38
N SER A 176 -16.59 0.06 -15.44
CA SER A 176 -17.37 1.12 -14.79
C SER A 176 -18.84 1.10 -15.19
N TYR A 177 -19.17 0.77 -16.44
CA TYR A 177 -20.57 0.70 -16.87
C TYR A 177 -21.33 -0.41 -16.15
N SER A 178 -20.69 -1.56 -15.91
CA SER A 178 -21.26 -2.62 -15.08
C SER A 178 -21.50 -2.15 -13.64
N PHE A 179 -20.60 -1.34 -13.07
CA PHE A 179 -20.78 -0.79 -11.72
C PHE A 179 -21.88 0.27 -11.64
N LYS A 180 -22.02 1.12 -12.65
CA LYS A 180 -23.12 2.10 -12.73
C LYS A 180 -24.49 1.43 -12.77
N LYS A 181 -24.63 0.32 -13.51
CA LYS A 181 -25.89 -0.45 -13.61
C LYS A 181 -26.36 -1.05 -12.29
N ILE A 182 -25.49 -1.16 -11.30
CA ILE A 182 -25.84 -1.65 -9.95
C ILE A 182 -25.88 -0.51 -8.92
N ASN A 183 -26.10 0.74 -9.37
CA ASN A 183 -26.26 1.94 -8.54
C ASN A 183 -25.11 2.19 -7.56
N LEU A 184 -23.88 1.81 -7.91
CA LEU A 184 -22.71 2.21 -7.14
C LEU A 184 -22.38 3.68 -7.42
N PHE A 185 -22.15 4.45 -6.36
CA PHE A 185 -21.66 5.81 -6.47
C PHE A 185 -20.19 5.78 -6.90
N ILE A 186 -19.93 6.30 -8.11
CA ILE A 186 -18.60 6.40 -8.70
C ILE A 186 -18.22 7.88 -8.77
N SER A 187 -17.06 8.19 -8.22
CA SER A 187 -16.45 9.52 -8.32
C SER A 187 -14.98 9.38 -8.72
N LYS A 188 -14.25 10.49 -8.78
CA LYS A 188 -12.85 10.51 -9.24
C LYS A 188 -11.92 11.02 -8.17
N LEU A 189 -10.79 10.34 -8.04
CA LEU A 189 -9.66 10.78 -7.21
C LEU A 189 -8.46 11.12 -8.08
N LYS A 190 -7.54 11.90 -7.50
CA LYS A 190 -6.26 12.22 -8.12
C LYS A 190 -5.08 11.91 -7.21
N THR A 191 -4.01 11.43 -7.80
CA THR A 191 -2.73 11.23 -7.11
C THR A 191 -1.57 11.63 -8.01
N GLY A 192 -0.55 12.27 -7.46
CA GLY A 192 0.66 12.67 -8.18
C GLY A 192 1.84 11.76 -7.91
N THR A 193 2.78 11.75 -8.86
CA THR A 193 4.10 11.12 -8.71
C THR A 193 5.19 12.11 -9.13
N PRO A 194 6.37 12.10 -8.48
CA PRO A 194 7.50 12.96 -8.85
C PRO A 194 8.17 12.49 -10.15
N PRO A 195 9.09 13.32 -10.70
CA PRO A 195 9.93 12.88 -11.80
C PRO A 195 10.92 11.82 -11.32
N ARG A 196 11.44 11.02 -12.26
CA ARG A 196 12.59 10.14 -12.07
C ARG A 196 13.77 10.78 -12.78
N LEU A 197 14.88 10.93 -12.07
CA LEU A 197 16.11 11.49 -12.61
C LEU A 197 17.14 10.38 -12.86
N ASP A 198 18.12 10.65 -13.70
CA ASP A 198 19.29 9.80 -13.87
C ASP A 198 20.30 10.05 -12.74
N LEU A 199 20.65 8.99 -12.01
CA LEU A 199 21.57 9.03 -10.88
C LEU A 199 23.00 9.44 -11.25
N ASN A 200 23.42 9.32 -12.51
CA ASN A 200 24.77 9.67 -12.95
C ASN A 200 24.99 11.19 -13.05
N TYR A 201 23.91 11.97 -13.10
CA TYR A 201 23.94 13.42 -13.28
C TYR A 201 23.58 14.18 -11.99
N LEU A 202 23.82 13.56 -10.83
CA LEU A 202 23.65 14.18 -9.51
C LEU A 202 25.00 14.71 -9.02
N ASN A 203 25.01 15.90 -8.44
CA ASN A 203 26.18 16.41 -7.74
C ASN A 203 26.13 16.00 -6.27
N TYR A 204 26.62 14.78 -5.98
CA TYR A 204 26.62 14.18 -4.66
C TYR A 204 27.34 15.00 -3.59
N LYS A 205 28.36 15.79 -3.95
CA LYS A 205 29.08 16.67 -3.01
C LYS A 205 28.17 17.76 -2.40
N LYS A 206 27.08 18.11 -3.09
CA LYS A 206 26.09 19.12 -2.65
C LYS A 206 24.85 18.49 -2.02
N LEU A 207 24.82 17.17 -1.84
CA LEU A 207 23.72 16.43 -1.26
C LEU A 207 24.11 15.92 0.13
N SER A 208 23.17 15.97 1.06
CA SER A 208 23.38 15.32 2.37
C SER A 208 23.03 13.84 2.26
N VAL A 209 23.88 12.99 2.84
CA VAL A 209 23.72 11.53 2.78
C VAL A 209 22.83 11.05 3.91
N GLN A 210 21.89 10.16 3.61
CA GLN A 210 21.09 9.43 4.59
C GLN A 210 21.42 7.93 4.55
N TYR A 211 22.15 7.47 5.56
CA TYR A 211 22.47 6.07 5.78
C TYR A 211 21.31 5.27 6.37
N SER A 212 21.32 3.97 6.11
CA SER A 212 20.52 2.97 6.82
C SER A 212 20.87 3.00 8.31
N ASP A 213 19.90 2.86 9.21
CA ASP A 213 20.15 2.89 10.66
C ASP A 213 19.44 1.78 11.45
N TYR A 214 18.84 0.81 10.77
CA TYR A 214 18.10 -0.26 11.43
C TYR A 214 18.13 -1.57 10.64
N THR A 215 18.34 -2.69 11.33
CA THR A 215 18.57 -4.00 10.68
C THR A 215 17.40 -4.97 10.81
N PHE A 216 16.45 -4.72 11.72
CA PHE A 216 15.31 -5.60 11.98
C PHE A 216 14.53 -5.91 10.70
N SER A 217 14.06 -7.15 10.57
CA SER A 217 13.22 -7.64 9.46
C SER A 217 11.76 -7.74 9.87
N TYR A 218 10.83 -7.68 8.93
CA TYR A 218 9.42 -7.95 9.23
C TYR A 218 9.16 -9.44 9.49
N THR A 219 9.77 -10.33 8.71
CA THR A 219 9.58 -11.79 8.70
C THR A 219 10.92 -12.51 8.88
N LYS A 220 11.86 -12.30 7.95
CA LYS A 220 13.07 -13.10 7.78
C LYS A 220 14.23 -12.19 7.45
N ASN A 221 15.40 -12.52 7.97
CA ASN A 221 16.62 -11.86 7.56
C ASN A 221 17.20 -12.59 6.35
N PHE A 222 17.24 -11.94 5.18
CA PHE A 222 17.75 -12.52 3.95
C PHE A 222 19.24 -12.19 3.68
N ASN A 223 19.98 -11.64 4.66
CA ASN A 223 21.41 -11.32 4.55
C ASN A 223 21.78 -10.54 3.25
N PHE A 224 21.06 -9.45 2.97
CA PHE A 224 21.41 -8.55 1.87
C PHE A 224 22.18 -7.32 2.35
N ASN A 225 23.11 -6.85 1.52
CA ASN A 225 23.95 -5.70 1.80
C ASN A 225 23.14 -4.40 1.67
N ASN A 226 22.59 -3.90 2.78
CA ASN A 226 21.74 -2.69 2.89
C ASN A 226 22.53 -1.37 2.77
N ASN A 227 23.47 -1.29 1.84
CA ASN A 227 24.44 -0.19 1.75
C ASN A 227 24.01 0.91 0.76
N ILE A 228 22.85 0.78 0.10
CA ILE A 228 22.36 1.85 -0.76
C ILE A 228 22.05 3.07 0.09
N LYS A 229 22.55 4.23 -0.34
CA LYS A 229 22.36 5.50 0.34
C LYS A 229 21.16 6.23 -0.28
N CYS A 230 20.34 6.83 0.57
CA CYS A 230 19.43 7.88 0.11
C CYS A 230 20.12 9.23 0.28
N PHE A 231 19.66 10.24 -0.46
CA PHE A 231 20.21 11.59 -0.37
C PHE A 231 19.11 12.60 -0.09
N ILE A 232 19.49 13.73 0.49
CA ILE A 232 18.58 14.79 0.89
C ILE A 232 19.08 16.11 0.30
N THR A 233 18.14 16.84 -0.30
CA THR A 233 18.27 18.24 -0.72
C THR A 233 16.98 18.97 -0.39
N ASN A 234 16.96 20.29 -0.54
CA ASN A 234 15.79 21.11 -0.23
C ASN A 234 15.45 22.05 -1.39
N THR A 235 14.18 22.44 -1.49
CA THR A 235 13.81 23.66 -2.22
C THR A 235 14.27 24.90 -1.44
N ASP A 236 14.33 26.04 -2.12
CA ASP A 236 14.61 27.35 -1.53
C ASP A 236 13.57 28.39 -1.99
N ASN A 237 13.74 29.64 -1.56
CA ASN A 237 12.87 30.74 -1.98
C ASN A 237 12.85 30.94 -3.50
N ASN A 238 13.98 30.72 -4.19
CA ASN A 238 14.08 30.86 -5.64
C ASN A 238 13.23 29.82 -6.37
N VAL A 239 13.26 28.57 -5.89
CA VAL A 239 12.42 27.47 -6.37
C VAL A 239 10.95 27.74 -6.08
N ASN A 240 10.62 28.14 -4.85
CA ASN A 240 9.24 28.42 -4.45
C ASN A 240 8.64 29.57 -5.28
N ASN A 241 9.38 30.67 -5.48
CA ASN A 241 8.96 31.79 -6.32
C ASN A 241 8.80 31.38 -7.79
N PHE A 242 9.68 30.52 -8.30
CA PHE A 242 9.54 29.96 -9.65
C PHE A 242 8.25 29.15 -9.80
N ILE A 243 7.94 28.28 -8.83
CA ILE A 243 6.71 27.46 -8.84
C ILE A 243 5.48 28.36 -8.81
N LYS A 244 5.43 29.37 -7.91
CA LYS A 244 4.32 30.35 -7.83
C LYS A 244 4.07 31.02 -9.18
N LYS A 245 5.12 31.53 -9.84
CA LYS A 245 5.03 32.17 -11.16
C LYS A 245 4.57 31.23 -12.29
N LYS A 246 4.74 29.91 -12.13
CA LYS A 246 4.47 28.90 -13.17
C LYS A 246 3.26 28.01 -12.85
N ILE A 247 2.51 28.31 -11.81
CA ILE A 247 1.39 27.50 -11.33
C ILE A 247 0.28 27.32 -12.38
N LYS A 248 0.05 28.34 -13.23
CA LYS A 248 -0.92 28.31 -14.34
C LYS A 248 -0.65 27.24 -15.41
N TYR A 249 0.53 26.63 -15.39
CA TYR A 249 0.89 25.53 -16.29
C TYR A 249 0.78 24.16 -15.63
N SER A 250 0.28 24.10 -14.39
CA SER A 250 -0.06 22.85 -13.70
C SER A 250 -1.45 22.40 -14.15
N ALA A 251 -1.63 21.09 -14.30
CA ALA A 251 -2.95 20.52 -14.57
C ALA A 251 -3.94 20.82 -13.44
N LEU A 252 -3.45 20.92 -12.19
CA LEU A 252 -4.27 21.13 -11.00
C LEU A 252 -5.01 22.46 -10.96
N TYR A 253 -4.43 23.50 -11.57
CA TYR A 253 -4.93 24.87 -11.53
C TYR A 253 -5.54 25.30 -12.89
N ASN A 254 -5.78 24.35 -13.79
CA ASN A 254 -6.57 24.58 -15.00
C ASN A 254 -8.04 24.22 -14.73
N GLU A 255 -8.97 25.07 -15.17
CA GLU A 255 -10.43 24.94 -14.96
C GLU A 255 -11.03 23.60 -15.43
N LYS A 256 -10.39 22.93 -16.40
CA LYS A 256 -10.79 21.60 -16.91
C LYS A 256 -10.54 20.45 -15.91
N PHE A 257 -10.03 20.73 -14.71
CA PHE A 257 -9.51 19.74 -13.76
C PHE A 257 -10.32 19.66 -12.46
N ILE A 258 -11.54 19.12 -12.54
CA ILE A 258 -12.50 19.08 -11.41
C ILE A 258 -12.34 17.78 -10.59
N SER A 259 -11.25 17.65 -9.82
CA SER A 259 -11.14 16.56 -8.82
C SER A 259 -10.33 16.96 -7.59
N ILE A 260 -10.73 16.46 -6.42
CA ILE A 260 -10.15 16.81 -5.11
C ILE A 260 -8.86 16.03 -4.89
N GLY A 261 -7.82 16.73 -4.43
CA GLY A 261 -6.48 16.19 -4.23
C GLY A 261 -6.18 15.96 -2.76
N PRO A 262 -5.10 15.23 -2.44
CA PRO A 262 -4.76 14.95 -1.06
C PRO A 262 -4.31 16.22 -0.30
N ARG A 263 -4.93 16.49 0.84
CA ARG A 263 -4.56 17.50 1.83
C ARG A 263 -3.21 17.18 2.48
N TYR A 264 -2.99 15.91 2.85
CA TYR A 264 -1.88 15.52 3.72
C TYR A 264 -0.59 15.04 3.02
N CYS A 265 -0.56 14.96 1.69
CA CYS A 265 0.69 14.98 0.90
C CYS A 265 0.36 15.62 -0.45
N PRO A 266 0.30 16.96 -0.49
CA PRO A 266 0.03 17.68 -1.74
C PRO A 266 1.22 17.55 -2.69
N SER A 267 1.00 17.87 -3.95
CA SER A 267 2.08 18.15 -4.91
C SER A 267 2.93 19.34 -4.43
N ILE A 268 4.15 19.49 -4.95
CA ILE A 268 5.03 20.60 -4.56
C ILE A 268 4.40 21.96 -4.89
N GLU A 269 3.68 22.07 -6.01
CA GLU A 269 2.92 23.28 -6.35
C GLU A 269 1.81 23.59 -5.35
N ASP A 270 1.09 22.58 -4.84
CA ASP A 270 0.08 22.78 -3.81
C ASP A 270 0.71 23.10 -2.45
N LYS A 271 1.86 22.49 -2.10
CA LYS A 271 2.57 22.77 -0.84
C LYS A 271 3.04 24.21 -0.76
N VAL A 272 3.62 24.73 -1.84
CA VAL A 272 4.13 26.12 -1.90
C VAL A 272 3.00 27.14 -1.76
N PHE A 273 1.80 26.82 -2.24
CA PHE A 273 0.63 27.69 -2.10
C PHE A 273 -0.01 27.59 -0.71
N LYS A 274 -0.19 26.37 -0.18
CA LYS A 274 -0.81 26.12 1.14
C LYS A 274 0.07 26.56 2.31
N PHE A 275 1.39 26.53 2.15
CA PHE A 275 2.35 26.87 3.20
C PHE A 275 3.28 28.00 2.73
N PRO A 276 2.75 29.23 2.53
CA PRO A 276 3.53 30.32 1.94
C PRO A 276 4.72 30.76 2.80
N ASN A 277 4.64 30.53 4.12
CA ASN A 277 5.67 30.90 5.09
C ASN A 277 6.83 29.89 5.15
N ASN A 278 6.68 28.69 4.57
CA ASN A 278 7.75 27.69 4.54
C ASN A 278 8.77 28.04 3.46
N LYS A 279 9.95 28.50 3.90
CA LYS A 279 11.06 28.92 3.01
C LYS A 279 11.68 27.75 2.23
N ASN A 280 11.61 26.53 2.76
CA ASN A 280 12.16 25.34 2.13
C ASN A 280 11.24 24.13 2.31
N HIS A 281 11.37 23.17 1.39
CA HIS A 281 10.75 21.86 1.48
C HIS A 281 11.82 20.80 1.25
N GLN A 282 11.92 19.85 2.18
CA GLN A 282 12.85 18.74 2.08
C GLN A 282 12.45 17.78 0.95
N ILE A 283 13.45 17.31 0.22
CA ILE A 283 13.35 16.37 -0.90
C ILE A 283 14.27 15.20 -0.60
N PHE A 284 13.74 13.98 -0.72
CA PHE A 284 14.54 12.76 -0.64
C PHE A 284 14.77 12.23 -2.05
N LEU A 285 16.02 11.87 -2.33
CA LEU A 285 16.44 11.19 -3.54
C LEU A 285 16.64 9.72 -3.19
N GLU A 286 15.74 8.89 -3.73
CA GLU A 286 15.54 7.50 -3.32
C GLU A 286 15.83 6.57 -4.52
N PRO A 287 16.96 5.85 -4.55
CA PRO A 287 17.28 4.93 -5.65
C PRO A 287 16.21 3.85 -5.85
N GLU A 288 15.82 3.55 -7.08
CA GLU A 288 14.71 2.61 -7.33
C GLU A 288 15.11 1.12 -7.40
N SER A 289 16.37 0.80 -7.74
CA SER A 289 16.91 -0.58 -7.84
C SER A 289 18.44 -0.58 -8.02
N TYR A 290 19.11 -1.68 -7.70
CA TYR A 290 20.51 -1.94 -8.07
C TYR A 290 20.72 -1.97 -9.60
N LEU A 291 19.70 -2.35 -10.37
CA LEU A 291 19.76 -2.53 -11.82
C LEU A 291 19.12 -1.36 -12.58
N SER A 292 18.95 -0.21 -11.93
CA SER A 292 18.30 0.96 -12.53
C SER A 292 19.13 2.22 -12.31
N LYS A 293 19.18 3.08 -13.33
CA LYS A 293 19.72 4.44 -13.23
C LYS A 293 18.70 5.46 -12.69
N GLU A 294 17.46 5.03 -12.47
CA GLU A 294 16.38 5.92 -12.00
C GLU A 294 16.47 6.19 -10.49
N ILE A 295 16.43 7.48 -10.13
CA ILE A 295 16.25 7.94 -8.76
C ILE A 295 14.90 8.64 -8.59
N TYR A 296 14.15 8.24 -7.56
CA TYR A 296 12.84 8.80 -7.24
C TYR A 296 12.98 10.06 -6.39
N ILE A 297 12.38 11.17 -6.82
CA ILE A 297 12.51 12.47 -6.14
C ILE A 297 11.32 12.71 -5.19
N ASN A 298 11.31 11.98 -4.08
CA ASN A 298 10.24 12.06 -3.08
C ASN A 298 10.17 13.49 -2.50
N GLY A 299 8.95 14.05 -2.49
CA GLY A 299 8.70 15.44 -2.11
C GLY A 299 8.46 16.38 -3.30
N LEU A 300 8.81 15.99 -4.53
CA LEU A 300 8.69 16.81 -5.75
C LEU A 300 7.59 16.34 -6.72
N SER A 301 6.55 15.67 -6.21
CA SER A 301 5.38 15.30 -7.01
C SER A 301 4.73 16.54 -7.60
N ASN A 302 4.47 16.55 -8.90
CA ASN A 302 3.88 17.70 -9.59
C ASN A 302 3.17 17.29 -10.89
N SER A 303 2.41 18.22 -11.46
CA SER A 303 1.76 18.09 -12.77
C SER A 303 2.04 19.27 -13.69
N LEU A 304 3.21 19.91 -13.51
CA LEU A 304 3.68 20.99 -14.37
C LEU A 304 3.98 20.46 -15.78
N SER A 305 3.97 21.34 -16.79
CA SER A 305 4.38 20.96 -18.15
C SER A 305 5.84 20.49 -18.18
N ALA A 306 6.19 19.60 -19.13
CA ALA A 306 7.53 19.01 -19.23
C ALA A 306 8.65 20.06 -19.28
N ASN A 307 8.46 21.14 -20.04
CA ASN A 307 9.43 22.25 -20.15
C ASN A 307 9.64 22.98 -18.81
N ILE A 308 8.60 23.09 -17.99
CA ILE A 308 8.69 23.73 -16.67
C ILE A 308 9.34 22.79 -15.66
N GLN A 309 9.05 21.49 -15.73
CA GLN A 309 9.75 20.50 -14.91
C GLN A 309 11.26 20.53 -15.16
N LYS A 310 11.72 20.60 -16.41
CA LYS A 310 13.15 20.77 -16.74
C LYS A 310 13.75 22.01 -16.08
N LYS A 311 13.06 23.15 -16.16
CA LYS A 311 13.50 24.41 -15.55
C LYS A 311 13.48 24.36 -14.01
N LEU A 312 12.53 23.63 -13.42
CA LEU A 312 12.43 23.42 -11.98
C LEU A 312 13.63 22.64 -11.45
N ILE A 313 13.98 21.51 -12.10
CA ILE A 313 15.12 20.67 -11.71
C ILE A 313 16.44 21.47 -11.74
N LYS A 314 16.65 22.29 -12.77
CA LYS A 314 17.82 23.18 -12.89
C LYS A 314 18.01 24.16 -11.73
N LYS A 315 16.98 24.40 -10.92
CA LYS A 315 17.02 25.33 -9.78
C LYS A 315 17.33 24.66 -8.44
N ILE A 316 17.21 23.34 -8.32
CA ILE A 316 17.35 22.64 -7.03
C ILE A 316 18.82 22.24 -6.81
N LEU A 317 19.32 22.49 -5.61
CA LEU A 317 20.70 22.18 -5.23
C LEU A 317 20.99 20.67 -5.37
N GLY A 318 22.17 20.34 -5.88
CA GLY A 318 22.62 18.95 -6.09
C GLY A 318 22.04 18.27 -7.34
N ILE A 319 20.95 18.78 -7.93
CA ILE A 319 20.30 18.17 -9.10
C ILE A 319 20.17 19.10 -10.31
N LYS A 320 20.94 20.20 -10.33
CA LYS A 320 20.84 21.23 -11.38
C LYS A 320 21.14 20.70 -12.79
N GLN A 321 22.05 19.74 -12.90
CA GLN A 321 22.50 19.14 -14.17
C GLN A 321 21.80 17.81 -14.49
N SER A 322 20.82 17.41 -13.66
CA SER A 322 20.23 16.08 -13.76
C SER A 322 19.32 15.93 -14.98
N TYR A 323 19.41 14.76 -15.62
CA TYR A 323 18.53 14.38 -16.72
C TYR A 323 17.23 13.79 -16.18
N ILE A 324 16.08 14.18 -16.75
CA ILE A 324 14.77 13.62 -16.40
C ILE A 324 14.52 12.39 -17.28
N ILE A 325 14.54 11.20 -16.68
CA ILE A 325 14.19 9.93 -17.35
C ILE A 325 12.66 9.83 -17.51
N ARG A 326 11.92 10.16 -16.45
CA ARG A 326 10.45 10.18 -16.47
C ARG A 326 9.92 11.46 -15.85
N TYR A 327 9.02 12.15 -16.56
CA TYR A 327 8.38 13.34 -16.03
C TYR A 327 7.41 12.99 -14.90
N ALA A 328 7.25 13.94 -13.97
CA ALA A 328 6.19 13.95 -12.99
C ALA A 328 4.83 14.06 -13.68
N TYR A 329 3.81 13.45 -13.10
CA TYR A 329 2.46 13.54 -13.59
C TYR A 329 1.44 13.32 -12.48
N ASN A 330 0.21 13.76 -12.74
CA ASN A 330 -0.96 13.37 -11.95
C ASN A 330 -1.77 12.34 -12.71
N ILE A 331 -2.26 11.34 -12.01
CA ILE A 331 -3.25 10.39 -12.52
C ILE A 331 -4.59 10.66 -11.85
N GLN A 332 -5.63 10.75 -12.67
CA GLN A 332 -7.03 10.75 -12.25
C GLN A 332 -7.64 9.39 -12.59
N TYR A 333 -8.45 8.83 -11.71
CA TYR A 333 -9.08 7.53 -11.88
C TYR A 333 -10.42 7.47 -11.15
N ASP A 334 -11.29 6.56 -11.58
CA ASP A 334 -12.56 6.29 -10.92
C ASP A 334 -12.32 5.51 -9.62
N TYR A 335 -13.08 5.84 -8.58
CA TYR A 335 -13.20 5.05 -7.35
C TYR A 335 -14.68 4.90 -6.98
N ILE A 336 -14.97 3.91 -6.14
CA ILE A 336 -16.30 3.63 -5.60
C ILE A 336 -16.30 4.03 -4.13
N ASP A 337 -17.35 4.73 -3.69
CA ASP A 337 -17.49 5.12 -2.29
C ASP A 337 -17.53 3.90 -1.37
N PRO A 338 -16.54 3.72 -0.47
CA PRO A 338 -16.45 2.52 0.36
C PRO A 338 -17.59 2.36 1.38
N ARG A 339 -18.44 3.37 1.60
CA ARG A 339 -19.65 3.25 2.45
C ARG A 339 -20.68 2.27 1.89
N CYS A 340 -20.59 1.88 0.61
CA CYS A 340 -21.39 0.80 0.04
C CYS A 340 -20.97 -0.61 0.52
N LEU A 341 -19.83 -0.73 1.21
CA LEU A 341 -19.26 -1.99 1.65
C LEU A 341 -19.64 -2.32 3.10
N LYS A 342 -19.66 -3.62 3.42
CA LYS A 342 -19.63 -4.11 4.80
C LYS A 342 -18.20 -4.08 5.34
N LYS A 343 -18.00 -4.23 6.66
CA LYS A 343 -16.67 -4.41 7.28
C LYS A 343 -15.90 -5.65 6.81
N SER A 344 -16.58 -6.56 6.11
CA SER A 344 -16.00 -7.70 5.39
C SER A 344 -15.56 -7.37 3.95
N LEU A 345 -15.70 -6.11 3.52
CA LEU A 345 -15.35 -5.55 2.21
C LEU A 345 -16.14 -6.11 1.01
N ASN A 346 -17.21 -6.86 1.24
CA ASN A 346 -18.21 -7.14 0.21
C ASN A 346 -19.25 -6.01 0.11
N ILE A 347 -19.80 -5.83 -1.09
CA ILE A 347 -20.89 -4.89 -1.34
C ILE A 347 -22.13 -5.32 -0.53
N LYS A 348 -22.82 -4.35 0.10
CA LYS A 348 -23.96 -4.59 1.00
C LYS A 348 -25.10 -5.36 0.33
N PHE A 349 -25.46 -4.98 -0.89
CA PHE A 349 -26.55 -5.58 -1.68
C PHE A 349 -26.07 -6.66 -2.67
N ALA A 350 -24.77 -6.75 -2.93
CA ALA A 350 -24.16 -7.74 -3.82
C ALA A 350 -23.06 -8.51 -3.08
N ASN A 351 -23.47 -9.36 -2.14
CA ASN A 351 -22.54 -9.97 -1.18
C ASN A 351 -21.45 -10.87 -1.81
N ASN A 352 -21.54 -11.23 -3.09
CA ASN A 352 -20.55 -12.05 -3.82
C ASN A 352 -19.52 -11.20 -4.59
N ILE A 353 -19.59 -9.88 -4.45
CA ILE A 353 -18.67 -8.93 -5.07
C ILE A 353 -17.92 -8.22 -3.95
N PHE A 354 -16.59 -8.32 -4.00
CA PHE A 354 -15.67 -7.66 -3.07
C PHE A 354 -14.86 -6.59 -3.80
N LEU A 355 -14.55 -5.50 -3.12
CA LEU A 355 -13.72 -4.41 -3.65
C LEU A 355 -12.52 -4.22 -2.74
N ALA A 356 -11.32 -4.06 -3.30
CA ALA A 356 -10.11 -3.81 -2.52
C ALA A 356 -9.09 -2.91 -3.21
N GLY A 357 -8.41 -2.09 -2.41
CA GLY A 357 -7.31 -1.23 -2.86
C GLY A 357 -7.76 0.17 -3.25
N GLN A 358 -7.13 0.71 -4.28
CA GLN A 358 -7.35 2.08 -4.73
C GLN A 358 -8.79 2.32 -5.23
N ILE A 359 -9.49 1.26 -5.67
CA ILE A 359 -10.90 1.36 -6.05
C ILE A 359 -11.81 1.78 -4.87
N ASN A 360 -11.40 1.50 -3.63
CA ASN A 360 -12.08 1.96 -2.42
C ASN A 360 -11.61 3.36 -1.96
N GLY A 361 -10.85 4.06 -2.81
CA GLY A 361 -10.33 5.40 -2.57
C GLY A 361 -9.18 5.50 -1.58
N THR A 362 -8.46 4.40 -1.31
CA THR A 362 -7.16 4.44 -0.60
C THR A 362 -6.02 4.79 -1.54
N THR A 363 -4.91 5.30 -0.99
CA THR A 363 -3.65 5.41 -1.73
C THR A 363 -2.47 4.91 -0.91
N GLY A 364 -1.76 3.92 -1.44
CA GLY A 364 -0.65 3.25 -0.79
C GLY A 364 -0.67 1.76 -1.07
N TYR A 365 0.49 1.13 -1.02
CA TYR A 365 0.61 -0.30 -1.30
C TYR A 365 0.10 -1.11 -0.12
N GLU A 366 0.45 -0.67 1.08
CA GLU A 366 0.17 -1.31 2.36
C GLU A 366 -1.34 -1.27 2.66
N GLU A 367 -1.99 -0.13 2.44
CA GLU A 367 -3.45 0.00 2.54
C GLU A 367 -4.15 -0.92 1.53
N ALA A 368 -3.63 -1.02 0.30
CA ALA A 368 -4.23 -1.86 -0.73
C ALA A 368 -4.05 -3.35 -0.44
N ALA A 369 -2.84 -3.77 -0.08
CA ALA A 369 -2.52 -5.12 0.35
C ALA A 369 -3.37 -5.56 1.56
N SER A 370 -3.54 -4.69 2.54
CA SER A 370 -4.37 -4.91 3.73
C SER A 370 -5.82 -5.23 3.38
N GLN A 371 -6.41 -4.45 2.48
CA GLN A 371 -7.75 -4.75 1.97
C GLN A 371 -7.77 -6.05 1.17
N GLY A 372 -6.73 -6.29 0.36
CA GLY A 372 -6.51 -7.51 -0.41
C GLY A 372 -6.60 -8.78 0.44
N VAL A 373 -5.81 -8.87 1.51
CA VAL A 373 -5.85 -10.02 2.43
C VAL A 373 -7.26 -10.23 3.00
N VAL A 374 -7.93 -9.16 3.43
CA VAL A 374 -9.28 -9.26 4.01
C VAL A 374 -10.29 -9.80 2.99
N VAL A 375 -10.30 -9.26 1.76
CA VAL A 375 -11.22 -9.76 0.72
C VAL A 375 -10.87 -11.17 0.27
N GLY A 376 -9.59 -11.54 0.24
CA GLY A 376 -9.12 -12.89 -0.08
C GLY A 376 -9.63 -13.91 0.95
N ILE A 377 -9.39 -13.64 2.24
CA ILE A 377 -9.88 -14.47 3.36
C ILE A 377 -11.40 -14.61 3.30
N ASN A 378 -12.12 -13.48 3.20
CA ASN A 378 -13.58 -13.51 3.23
C ASN A 378 -14.19 -14.16 2.00
N SER A 379 -13.58 -14.00 0.82
CA SER A 379 -14.03 -14.69 -0.39
C SER A 379 -13.87 -16.20 -0.23
N ALA A 380 -12.72 -16.68 0.24
CA ALA A 380 -12.48 -18.10 0.43
C ALA A 380 -13.39 -18.71 1.51
N ARG A 381 -13.52 -18.04 2.66
CA ARG A 381 -14.44 -18.46 3.73
C ARG A 381 -15.88 -18.50 3.26
N LYS A 382 -16.30 -17.56 2.42
CA LYS A 382 -17.64 -17.55 1.83
C LYS A 382 -17.89 -18.72 0.90
N ILE A 383 -16.89 -19.14 0.11
CA ILE A 383 -16.98 -20.35 -0.72
C ILE A 383 -17.23 -21.59 0.13
N LEU A 384 -16.65 -21.63 1.33
CA LEU A 384 -16.78 -22.70 2.31
C LEU A 384 -17.97 -22.52 3.26
N ASN A 385 -18.85 -21.54 3.03
CA ASN A 385 -19.98 -21.20 3.92
C ASN A 385 -19.58 -20.90 5.38
N LEU A 386 -18.35 -20.40 5.60
CA LEU A 386 -17.86 -20.02 6.92
C LEU A 386 -18.20 -18.55 7.25
N PRO A 387 -18.28 -18.17 8.54
CA PRO A 387 -18.51 -16.79 8.95
C PRO A 387 -17.44 -15.83 8.40
N LEU A 388 -17.86 -14.69 7.87
CA LEU A 388 -16.92 -13.68 7.36
C LEU A 388 -16.20 -12.97 8.50
N TRP A 389 -14.91 -12.72 8.31
CA TRP A 389 -14.10 -11.92 9.22
C TRP A 389 -14.39 -10.43 9.05
N LYS A 390 -14.56 -9.76 10.19
CA LYS A 390 -14.72 -8.31 10.29
C LYS A 390 -13.60 -7.78 11.17
N PRO A 391 -12.49 -7.29 10.59
CA PRO A 391 -11.37 -6.75 11.34
C PRO A 391 -11.83 -5.65 12.32
N LYS A 392 -11.27 -5.64 13.53
CA LYS A 392 -11.71 -4.75 14.61
C LYS A 392 -10.68 -3.65 14.83
N LYS A 393 -11.16 -2.39 14.86
CA LYS A 393 -10.30 -1.21 15.09
C LYS A 393 -9.53 -1.23 16.42
N TRP A 394 -10.03 -1.97 17.41
CA TRP A 394 -9.40 -2.03 18.72
C TRP A 394 -8.20 -3.00 18.79
N ASN A 395 -8.09 -3.95 17.86
CA ASN A 395 -7.01 -4.94 17.84
C ASN A 395 -6.13 -4.94 16.59
N SER A 396 -6.45 -4.17 15.54
CA SER A 396 -5.60 -4.04 14.34
C SER A 396 -5.73 -2.70 13.62
N TYR A 397 -4.63 -2.26 13.00
CA TYR A 397 -4.58 -1.13 12.07
C TYR A 397 -5.35 -1.42 10.78
N ILE A 398 -5.40 -2.69 10.33
CA ILE A 398 -6.31 -3.14 9.25
C ILE A 398 -7.77 -2.89 9.65
N GLY A 399 -8.12 -3.13 10.91
CA GLY A 399 -9.43 -2.81 11.47
C GLY A 399 -9.73 -1.31 11.50
N VAL A 400 -8.74 -0.47 11.82
CA VAL A 400 -8.85 1.00 11.74
C VAL A 400 -9.09 1.43 10.30
N LEU A 401 -8.25 0.98 9.36
CA LEU A 401 -8.36 1.26 7.93
C LEU A 401 -9.76 0.95 7.39
N ILE A 402 -10.26 -0.27 7.62
CA ILE A 402 -11.55 -0.70 7.08
C ILE A 402 -12.71 0.01 7.77
N ASN A 403 -12.61 0.24 9.08
CA ASN A 403 -13.63 0.99 9.79
C ASN A 403 -13.76 2.40 9.21
N ASP A 404 -12.64 3.11 9.04
CA ASP A 404 -12.65 4.49 8.58
C ASP A 404 -13.21 4.59 7.16
N LEU A 405 -12.80 3.71 6.26
CA LEU A 405 -13.34 3.64 4.90
C LEU A 405 -14.85 3.36 4.88
N THR A 406 -15.30 2.33 5.59
CA THR A 406 -16.71 1.89 5.50
C THR A 406 -17.68 2.76 6.28
N PHE A 407 -17.20 3.50 7.28
CA PHE A 407 -18.02 4.37 8.12
C PHE A 407 -18.01 5.82 7.62
N TYR A 408 -16.83 6.42 7.42
CA TYR A 408 -16.73 7.83 7.04
C TYR A 408 -16.73 8.04 5.52
N GLY A 409 -16.38 7.03 4.73
CA GLY A 409 -16.13 7.21 3.31
C GLY A 409 -14.81 7.92 3.05
N VAL A 410 -14.64 8.46 1.84
CA VAL A 410 -13.44 9.17 1.43
C VAL A 410 -13.81 10.39 0.58
N GLN A 411 -13.26 11.56 0.94
CA GLN A 411 -13.37 12.79 0.14
C GLN A 411 -12.09 13.05 -0.67
N GLU A 412 -11.00 12.43 -0.25
CA GLU A 412 -9.66 12.48 -0.85
C GLU A 412 -9.02 11.11 -0.70
N PRO A 413 -7.91 10.80 -1.39
CA PRO A 413 -7.29 9.49 -1.26
C PRO A 413 -6.86 9.21 0.19
N TYR A 414 -7.48 8.20 0.82
CA TYR A 414 -7.24 7.84 2.21
C TYR A 414 -5.81 7.32 2.39
N ARG A 415 -5.16 7.75 3.47
CA ARG A 415 -3.82 7.30 3.89
C ARG A 415 -3.82 6.94 5.35
N ILE A 416 -3.23 5.81 5.72
CA ILE A 416 -3.35 5.29 7.09
C ILE A 416 -2.73 6.23 8.14
N PHE A 417 -1.73 7.03 7.80
CA PHE A 417 -1.10 7.95 8.74
C PHE A 417 -2.01 9.10 9.19
N THR A 418 -3.09 9.39 8.46
CA THR A 418 -4.10 10.39 8.88
C THR A 418 -5.12 9.80 9.84
N SER A 419 -5.13 8.49 10.03
CA SER A 419 -6.04 7.83 10.96
C SER A 419 -5.76 8.25 12.41
N LYS A 420 -6.82 8.50 13.16
CA LYS A 420 -6.76 8.67 14.61
C LYS A 420 -7.15 7.34 15.26
N SER A 421 -6.16 6.49 15.50
CA SER A 421 -6.40 5.29 16.30
C SER A 421 -6.41 5.65 17.79
N ASP A 422 -7.55 5.42 18.43
CA ASP A 422 -7.66 5.51 19.89
C ASP A 422 -6.67 4.55 20.55
N ASN A 423 -6.42 3.38 19.98
CA ASN A 423 -5.58 2.36 20.59
C ASN A 423 -4.11 2.40 20.14
N ARG A 424 -3.58 3.57 19.72
CA ARG A 424 -2.20 3.69 19.19
C ARG A 424 -1.10 3.09 20.09
N LEU A 425 -1.26 3.17 21.42
CA LEU A 425 -0.28 2.61 22.37
C LEU A 425 -0.32 1.07 22.42
N PHE A 426 -1.47 0.48 22.09
CA PHE A 426 -1.69 -0.95 22.05
C PHE A 426 -1.42 -1.54 20.66
N LEU A 427 -1.79 -0.85 19.59
CA LEU A 427 -1.64 -1.30 18.21
C LEU A 427 -0.22 -1.09 17.68
N ARG A 428 0.78 -1.65 18.34
CA ARG A 428 2.17 -1.49 17.90
C ARG A 428 2.57 -2.58 16.92
N PHE A 429 3.57 -2.30 16.08
CA PHE A 429 4.06 -3.33 15.16
C PHE A 429 4.83 -4.43 15.92
N ASP A 430 5.49 -4.12 17.05
CA ASP A 430 6.26 -5.10 17.84
C ASP A 430 5.40 -6.21 18.47
N ASN A 431 4.16 -5.88 18.89
CA ASN A 431 3.27 -6.82 19.59
C ASN A 431 2.20 -7.45 18.68
N THR A 432 2.34 -7.29 17.35
CA THR A 432 1.37 -7.80 16.37
C THR A 432 1.11 -9.30 16.55
N MET A 433 2.15 -10.06 16.90
CA MET A 433 2.06 -11.50 17.17
C MET A 433 1.03 -11.81 18.26
N LEU A 434 1.11 -11.11 19.39
CA LEU A 434 0.19 -11.27 20.53
C LEU A 434 -1.25 -10.96 20.15
N ARG A 435 -1.47 -10.03 19.19
CA ARG A 435 -2.80 -9.57 18.80
C ARG A 435 -3.48 -10.47 17.78
N LEU A 436 -2.73 -10.99 16.80
CA LEU A 436 -3.34 -11.55 15.58
C LEU A 436 -3.12 -13.05 15.36
N ILE A 437 -2.22 -13.71 16.09
CA ILE A 437 -1.92 -15.12 15.80
C ILE A 437 -3.14 -16.06 15.86
N ASN A 438 -3.90 -16.01 16.95
CA ASN A 438 -5.07 -16.88 17.13
C ASN A 438 -6.13 -16.58 16.06
N ILE A 439 -6.25 -15.31 15.68
CA ILE A 439 -7.14 -14.89 14.60
C ILE A 439 -6.67 -15.50 13.28
N SER A 440 -5.40 -15.37 12.91
CA SER A 440 -4.86 -15.92 11.66
C SER A 440 -5.04 -17.43 11.53
N TYR A 441 -4.84 -18.17 12.63
CA TYR A 441 -5.07 -19.60 12.67
C TYR A 441 -6.55 -19.94 12.47
N TYR A 442 -7.45 -19.30 13.21
CA TYR A 442 -8.90 -19.47 13.06
C TYR A 442 -9.42 -19.10 11.66
N LEU A 443 -8.77 -18.12 11.00
CA LEU A 443 -9.10 -17.73 9.63
C LEU A 443 -8.61 -18.73 8.58
N GLY A 444 -7.70 -19.63 8.93
CA GLY A 444 -7.10 -20.61 8.02
C GLY A 444 -5.93 -20.07 7.19
N THR A 445 -5.34 -18.92 7.56
CA THR A 445 -4.21 -18.33 6.82
C THR A 445 -2.85 -18.71 7.38
N LEU A 446 -2.83 -19.32 8.57
CA LEU A 446 -1.64 -19.84 9.25
C LEU A 446 -1.77 -21.36 9.38
N ASN A 447 -0.73 -22.10 9.00
CA ASN A 447 -0.70 -23.55 9.19
C ASN A 447 -0.35 -23.91 10.64
N THR A 448 -0.60 -25.17 11.01
CA THR A 448 -0.36 -25.72 12.36
C THR A 448 1.10 -25.54 12.79
N VAL A 449 2.06 -25.79 11.90
CA VAL A 449 3.50 -25.64 12.19
C VAL A 449 3.86 -24.20 12.60
N LYS A 450 3.46 -23.20 11.80
CA LYS A 450 3.73 -21.79 12.14
C LYS A 450 2.95 -21.34 13.36
N TYR A 451 1.71 -21.81 13.52
CA TYR A 451 0.90 -21.52 14.69
C TYR A 451 1.60 -22.00 15.96
N ASN A 452 2.04 -23.26 16.00
CA ASN A 452 2.75 -23.84 17.14
C ASN A 452 4.05 -23.10 17.45
N TYR A 453 4.83 -22.75 16.42
CA TYR A 453 6.05 -21.95 16.59
C TYR A 453 5.78 -20.63 17.30
N TYR A 454 4.86 -19.83 16.77
CA TYR A 454 4.57 -18.53 17.37
C TYR A 454 3.85 -18.66 18.72
N ASN A 455 2.97 -19.66 18.90
CA ASN A 455 2.31 -19.91 20.18
C ASN A 455 3.34 -20.28 21.26
N SER A 456 4.42 -20.98 20.90
CA SER A 456 5.55 -21.21 21.82
C SER A 456 6.24 -19.91 22.26
N LEU A 457 6.35 -18.91 21.36
CA LEU A 457 6.90 -17.59 21.69
C LEU A 457 5.95 -16.81 22.60
N VAL A 458 4.64 -16.90 22.36
CA VAL A 458 3.59 -16.30 23.22
C VAL A 458 3.64 -16.93 24.62
N PHE A 459 3.75 -18.26 24.71
CA PHE A 459 3.89 -18.96 25.98
C PHE A 459 5.16 -18.55 26.74
N LYS A 460 6.31 -18.52 26.05
CA LYS A 460 7.57 -18.01 26.63
C LYS A 460 7.44 -16.57 27.12
N PHE A 461 6.71 -15.73 26.38
CA PHE A 461 6.42 -14.36 26.78
C PHE A 461 5.64 -14.29 28.09
N TYR A 462 4.51 -14.99 28.22
CA TYR A 462 3.73 -14.96 29.46
C TYR A 462 4.45 -15.62 30.63
N LYS A 463 5.14 -16.74 30.41
CA LYS A 463 5.98 -17.38 31.44
C LYS A 463 7.06 -16.43 31.96
N SER A 464 7.69 -15.68 31.06
CA SER A 464 8.69 -14.67 31.41
C SER A 464 8.06 -13.49 32.16
N LEU A 465 6.86 -13.06 31.79
CA LEU A 465 6.17 -11.96 32.47
C LEU A 465 5.81 -12.32 33.93
N ILE A 466 5.37 -13.55 34.19
CA ILE A 466 5.08 -14.05 35.55
C ILE A 466 6.37 -14.12 36.40
N ASN A 467 7.49 -14.52 35.79
CA ASN A 467 8.75 -14.74 36.49
C ASN A 467 9.72 -13.55 36.43
N ILE A 468 9.27 -12.32 36.12
CA ILE A 468 10.12 -11.14 35.87
C ILE A 468 11.27 -10.95 36.88
N ARG A 469 11.05 -11.28 38.16
CA ARG A 469 12.06 -11.15 39.23
C ARG A 469 13.19 -12.19 39.18
N LYS A 470 13.00 -13.32 38.49
CA LYS A 470 13.92 -14.49 38.50
C LYS A 470 14.67 -14.68 37.16
N ILE A 471 14.57 -13.75 36.23
CA ILE A 471 14.98 -13.99 34.85
C ILE A 471 16.39 -13.47 34.56
N LYS A 472 17.24 -14.35 33.99
CA LYS A 472 18.50 -13.98 33.35
C LYS A 472 18.23 -13.38 31.97
N LEU A 473 18.79 -12.20 31.67
CA LEU A 473 18.51 -11.32 30.52
C LEU A 473 18.72 -11.92 29.10
N PHE A 474 19.25 -13.14 28.96
CA PHE A 474 19.88 -13.59 27.71
C PHE A 474 19.12 -14.63 26.87
N ASP A 475 18.08 -15.30 27.37
CA ASP A 475 17.54 -16.47 26.66
C ASP A 475 16.64 -16.15 25.45
N ASN A 476 16.04 -14.95 25.36
CA ASN A 476 15.22 -14.58 24.20
C ASN A 476 14.99 -13.05 24.04
N PHE A 477 15.92 -12.37 23.37
CA PHE A 477 15.91 -10.90 23.19
C PHE A 477 14.56 -10.33 22.69
N TYR A 478 13.85 -11.02 21.80
CA TYR A 478 12.55 -10.57 21.28
C TYR A 478 11.48 -10.51 22.38
N VAL A 479 11.40 -11.56 23.21
CA VAL A 479 10.44 -11.63 24.32
C VAL A 479 10.72 -10.54 25.35
N PHE A 480 11.97 -10.37 25.77
CA PHE A 480 12.36 -9.32 26.72
C PHE A 480 12.02 -7.92 26.22
N LYS A 481 12.34 -7.64 24.95
CA LYS A 481 12.04 -6.35 24.34
C LYS A 481 10.54 -6.01 24.44
N ILE A 482 9.67 -6.98 24.18
CA ILE A 482 8.21 -6.77 24.30
C ILE A 482 7.81 -6.54 25.76
N ILE A 483 8.34 -7.32 26.72
CA ILE A 483 8.02 -7.17 28.14
C ILE A 483 8.39 -5.77 28.65
N ILE A 484 9.59 -5.29 28.32
CA ILE A 484 10.07 -3.96 28.72
C ILE A 484 9.15 -2.87 28.13
N ILE A 485 8.86 -2.96 26.82
CA ILE A 485 7.98 -2.00 26.14
C ILE A 485 6.57 -2.03 26.75
N MET A 486 5.99 -3.20 26.98
CA MET A 486 4.66 -3.32 27.57
C MET A 486 4.60 -2.78 28.99
N SER A 487 5.63 -3.05 29.80
CA SER A 487 5.73 -2.53 31.18
C SER A 487 5.81 -1.00 31.19
N LYS A 488 6.64 -0.42 30.31
CA LYS A 488 6.79 1.03 30.14
C LYS A 488 5.46 1.73 29.79
N TYR A 489 4.64 1.10 28.94
CA TYR A 489 3.36 1.68 28.51
C TYR A 489 2.13 1.20 29.31
N TYR A 490 2.30 0.30 30.28
CA TYR A 490 1.19 -0.33 31.01
C TYR A 490 0.26 0.69 31.67
N GLY A 491 0.81 1.64 32.44
CA GLY A 491 0.01 2.67 33.12
C GLY A 491 -0.80 3.54 32.16
N TYR A 492 -0.22 3.90 31.01
CA TYR A 492 -0.91 4.67 29.97
C TYR A 492 -2.02 3.88 29.28
N ILE A 493 -1.79 2.59 29.01
CA ILE A 493 -2.77 1.69 28.41
C ILE A 493 -3.92 1.44 29.41
N LYS A 494 -3.61 1.12 30.67
CA LYS A 494 -4.59 0.93 31.74
C LYS A 494 -5.48 2.16 31.89
N LYS A 495 -4.89 3.36 32.01
CA LYS A 495 -5.63 4.63 32.09
C LYS A 495 -6.52 4.88 30.88
N LYS A 496 -6.21 4.29 29.71
CA LYS A 496 -7.02 4.47 28.50
C LYS A 496 -8.14 3.43 28.35
N ILE A 497 -7.95 2.23 28.87
CA ILE A 497 -8.96 1.15 28.83
C ILE A 497 -10.02 1.34 29.91
N PHE A 498 -9.62 1.82 31.09
CA PHE A 498 -10.49 2.01 32.25
C PHE A 498 -10.94 3.48 32.43
N LYS A 499 -10.84 4.28 31.37
CA LYS A 499 -11.52 5.56 31.21
C LYS A 499 -12.68 5.35 30.27
#